data_AF-A0A2T0WVT6-F1
#
_entry.id   AF-A0A2T0WVT6-F1
#
_cell.length_a   1.000
_cell.length_b   1.000
_cell.length_c   1.000
_cell.angle_alpha   90.00
_cell.angle_beta   90.00
_cell.angle_gamma   90.00
#
_symmetry.space_group_name_H-M   'P 1'
#
loop_
_entity.id
_entity.type
_entity.pdbx_description
1 polymer ?
#
loop_
_entity_poly.entity_id
_entity_poly.type
_entity_poly.pdbx_seq_one_letter_code
_entity_poly.pdbx_strand_id
1 'polypeptide(L)'
;MDVFKICAELELREKQIDLKLNKIIQANLDPFPFERLEKGKLLLRLIYEIKKHIESDEYILAGMKLRDLELQGLHILDKETKAYHDPKRYHS
;
A
#
# COMPACT_ATOMS: atom_id res chain seq x y z
N MET A 1 2.84 6.02 15.93
CA MET A 1 2.16 5.34 14.82
C MET A 1 0.68 5.41 15.11
N ASP A 2 -0.09 6.17 14.33
CA ASP A 2 -1.54 6.23 14.53
C ASP A 2 -2.16 4.99 13.88
N VAL A 3 -2.34 3.95 14.71
CA VAL A 3 -2.82 2.62 14.28
C VAL A 3 -4.19 2.74 13.62
N PHE A 4 -5.07 3.60 14.13
CA PHE A 4 -6.39 3.83 13.55
C PHE A 4 -6.30 4.40 12.14
N LYS A 5 -5.45 5.42 11.93
CA LYS A 5 -5.22 5.98 10.58
C LYS A 5 -4.67 4.95 9.61
N ILE A 6 -3.71 4.14 10.06
CA ILE A 6 -3.11 3.08 9.22
C ILE A 6 -4.15 2.03 8.84
N CYS A 7 -4.95 1.54 9.79
CA CYS A 7 -6.01 0.57 9.51
C CYS A 7 -7.04 1.13 8.53
N ALA A 8 -7.47 2.38 8.70
CA ALA A 8 -8.42 3.03 7.80
C ALA A 8 -7.88 3.14 6.37
N GLU A 9 -6.60 3.53 6.21
CA GLU A 9 -5.97 3.62 4.90
C GLU A 9 -5.76 2.22 4.27
N LEU A 10 -5.37 1.22 5.07
CA LEU A 10 -5.25 -0.17 4.61
C LEU A 10 -6.58 -0.70 4.07
N GLU A 11 -7.70 -0.47 4.76
CA GLU A 11 -9.04 -0.86 4.31
C GLU A 11 -9.45 -0.16 3.01
N LEU A 12 -9.09 1.13 2.87
CA LEU A 12 -9.34 1.87 1.64
C LEU A 12 -8.57 1.25 0.47
N ARG A 13 -7.29 0.91 0.67
CA ARG A 13 -6.46 0.29 -0.37
C ARG A 13 -6.90 -1.12 -0.71
N GLU A 14 -7.28 -1.92 0.28
CA GLU A 14 -7.86 -3.26 0.10
C GLU A 14 -9.03 -3.21 -0.89
N LYS A 15 -10.03 -2.36 -0.62
CA LYS A 15 -11.19 -2.16 -1.51
C LYS A 15 -10.80 -1.70 -2.92
N GLN A 16 -9.84 -0.77 -3.03
CA GLN A 16 -9.37 -0.27 -4.33
C GLN A 16 -8.68 -1.37 -5.15
N ILE A 17 -7.90 -2.24 -4.52
CA ILE A 17 -7.21 -3.35 -5.17
C ILE A 17 -8.22 -4.38 -5.64
N ASP A 18 -9.15 -4.80 -4.77
CA ASP A 18 -10.21 -5.75 -5.13
C ASP A 18 -11.02 -5.28 -6.34
N LEU A 19 -11.44 -4.01 -6.35
CA LEU A 19 -12.15 -3.42 -7.48
C LEU A 19 -11.32 -3.47 -8.78
N LYS A 20 -10.01 -3.24 -8.70
CA LYS A 20 -9.13 -3.31 -9.88
C LYS A 20 -8.93 -4.74 -10.37
N LEU A 21 -8.76 -5.71 -9.47
CA LEU A 21 -8.60 -7.11 -9.85
C LEU A 21 -9.88 -7.65 -10.49
N ASN A 22 -11.04 -7.35 -9.91
CA ASN A 22 -12.33 -7.73 -10.48
C ASN A 22 -12.51 -7.16 -11.88
N LYS A 23 -12.13 -5.89 -12.11
CA LYS A 23 -12.14 -5.29 -13.46
C LYS A 23 -11.20 -6.00 -14.44
N ILE A 24 -10.01 -6.41 -14.01
CA ILE A 24 -9.07 -7.16 -14.87
C ILE A 24 -9.67 -8.50 -15.28
N ILE A 25 -10.24 -9.24 -14.32
CA ILE A 25 -10.85 -10.55 -14.55
C ILE A 25 -12.06 -10.40 -15.49
N GLN A 26 -12.94 -9.43 -15.23
CA GLN A 26 -14.13 -9.18 -16.05
C GLN A 26 -13.80 -8.70 -17.46
N ALA A 27 -12.73 -7.92 -17.63
CA ALA A 27 -12.31 -7.44 -18.94
C ALA A 27 -11.79 -8.56 -19.85
N ASN A 28 -11.40 -9.71 -19.28
CA ASN A 28 -10.92 -10.90 -20.00
C ASN A 28 -9.95 -10.54 -21.15
N LEU A 29 -8.95 -9.71 -20.83
CA LEU A 29 -8.01 -9.17 -21.82
C LEU A 29 -7.20 -10.29 -22.47
N ASP A 30 -6.85 -10.10 -23.73
CA ASP A 30 -5.97 -11.00 -24.50
C ASP A 30 -4.80 -10.19 -25.10
N PRO A 31 -3.55 -10.43 -24.69
CA PRO A 31 -3.12 -11.42 -23.70
C PRO A 31 -3.59 -11.09 -22.27
N PHE A 32 -3.85 -12.12 -21.47
CA PHE A 32 -4.31 -11.95 -20.10
C PHE A 32 -3.18 -11.45 -19.18
N PRO A 33 -3.39 -10.39 -18.38
CA PRO A 33 -2.32 -9.73 -17.61
C PRO A 33 -2.07 -10.41 -16.26
N PHE A 34 -1.56 -11.64 -16.27
CA PHE A 34 -1.31 -12.43 -15.06
C PHE A 34 -0.42 -11.73 -14.03
N GLU A 35 0.63 -11.03 -14.47
CA GLU A 35 1.53 -10.29 -13.57
C GLU A 35 0.80 -9.23 -12.74
N ARG A 36 -0.17 -8.53 -13.34
CA ARG A 36 -0.97 -7.52 -12.65
C ARG A 36 -1.89 -8.16 -11.62
N LEU A 37 -2.45 -9.33 -11.95
CA LEU A 37 -3.30 -10.10 -11.04
C LEU A 37 -2.49 -10.58 -9.83
N GLU A 38 -1.32 -11.19 -10.06
CA GLU A 38 -0.46 -11.69 -8.99
C GLU A 38 0.08 -10.56 -8.10
N LYS A 39 0.46 -9.42 -8.69
CA LYS A 39 0.84 -8.24 -7.90
C LYS A 39 -0.31 -7.77 -7.01
N GLY A 40 -1.55 -7.75 -7.52
CA GLY A 40 -2.71 -7.39 -6.70
C GLY A 40 -2.94 -8.34 -5.53
N LYS A 41 -2.85 -9.65 -5.76
CA LYS A 41 -2.97 -10.67 -4.69
C LYS A 41 -1.87 -10.54 -3.64
N LEU A 42 -0.64 -10.24 -4.06
CA LEU A 42 0.47 -10.01 -3.13
C LEU A 42 0.19 -8.80 -2.22
N LEU A 43 -0.29 -7.69 -2.79
CA LEU A 43 -0.63 -6.49 -2.01
C LEU A 43 -1.75 -6.78 -0.99
N LEU A 44 -2.79 -7.53 -1.38
CA LEU A 44 -3.87 -7.93 -0.47
C LEU A 44 -3.36 -8.81 0.68
N ARG A 45 -2.47 -9.76 0.38
CA ARG A 45 -1.85 -10.61 1.41
C ARG A 45 -1.07 -9.79 2.42
N LEU A 46 -0.26 -8.82 1.96
CA LEU A 46 0.49 -7.94 2.84
C LEU A 46 -0.44 -7.09 3.72
N ILE A 47 -1.50 -6.52 3.15
CA ILE A 47 -2.51 -5.77 3.91
C ILE A 47 -3.13 -6.65 5.02
N TYR A 48 -3.51 -7.88 4.68
CA TYR A 48 -4.05 -8.84 5.65
C TYR A 48 -3.06 -9.14 6.79
N GLU A 49 -1.79 -9.41 6.46
CA GLU A 49 -0.76 -9.70 7.47
C GLU A 49 -0.55 -8.49 8.40
N ILE A 50 -0.54 -7.26 7.87
CA ILE A 50 -0.41 -6.05 8.68
C ILE A 50 -1.57 -5.93 9.67
N LYS A 51 -2.82 -6.04 9.20
CA LYS A 51 -4.01 -5.96 10.06
C LYS A 51 -3.99 -7.03 11.14
N LYS A 52 -3.64 -8.27 10.80
CA LYS A 52 -3.52 -9.38 11.74
C LYS A 52 -2.47 -9.12 12.82
N HIS A 53 -1.30 -8.61 12.45
CA HIS A 53 -0.24 -8.28 13.41
C HIS A 53 -0.65 -7.11 14.32
N ILE A 54 -1.35 -6.10 13.78
CA ILE A 54 -1.92 -5.00 14.57
C ILE A 54 -2.95 -5.53 15.59
N GLU A 55 -3.88 -6.37 15.16
CA GLU A 55 -4.91 -6.99 16.01
C GLU A 55 -4.30 -7.85 17.13
N SER A 56 -3.09 -8.36 16.92
CA SER A 56 -2.35 -9.20 17.88
C SER A 56 -1.34 -8.42 18.72
N ASP A 57 -1.33 -7.08 18.65
CA ASP A 57 -0.34 -6.19 19.29
C ASP A 57 1.13 -6.45 18.87
N GLU A 58 1.35 -7.13 17.74
CA GLU A 58 2.66 -7.47 17.17
C GLU A 58 3.22 -6.33 16.30
N TYR A 59 3.35 -5.13 16.86
CA TYR A 59 3.65 -3.91 16.11
C TYR A 59 4.96 -3.93 15.31
N ILE A 60 5.98 -4.65 15.80
CA ILE A 60 7.26 -4.81 15.08
C ILE A 60 7.03 -5.58 13.77
N LEU A 61 6.25 -6.67 13.82
CA LEU A 61 5.92 -7.47 12.64
C LEU A 61 5.01 -6.68 11.69
N ALA A 62 4.03 -5.96 12.22
CA ALA A 62 3.21 -5.05 11.42
C ALA A 62 4.06 -4.00 10.68
N GLY A 63 5.06 -3.42 11.37
CA GLY A 63 6.02 -2.47 10.78
C GLY A 63 6.87 -3.08 9.67
N MET A 64 7.35 -4.33 9.84
CA MET A 64 8.09 -5.04 8.79
C MET A 64 7.21 -5.27 7.55
N LYS A 65 5.96 -5.69 7.73
CA LYS A 65 5.03 -5.90 6.62
C LYS A 65 4.61 -4.61 5.93
N LEU A 66 4.48 -3.51 6.67
CA LEU A 66 4.30 -2.19 6.07
C LEU A 66 5.50 -1.80 5.19
N ARG A 67 6.72 -2.11 5.62
CA ARG A 67 7.91 -1.86 4.80
C ARG A 67 7.90 -2.70 3.53
N ASP A 68 7.50 -3.97 3.61
CA ASP A 68 7.34 -4.83 2.43
C ASP A 68 6.30 -4.25 1.46
N LEU A 69 5.19 -3.72 1.98
CA LEU A 69 4.14 -3.07 1.19
C LEU A 69 4.66 -1.82 0.44
N GLU A 70 5.47 -1.01 1.11
CA GLU A 70 6.15 0.13 0.49
C GLU A 70 7.11 -0.29 -0.64
N LEU A 71 7.85 -1.39 -0.44
CA LEU A 71 8.75 -1.94 -1.46
C LEU A 71 7.99 -2.44 -2.69
N GLN A 72 6.72 -2.86 -2.54
CA GLN A 72 5.83 -3.18 -3.66
C GLN A 72 5.24 -1.94 -4.36
N GLY A 73 5.49 -0.75 -3.82
CA GLY A 73 5.07 0.55 -4.35
C GLY A 73 3.74 1.06 -3.79
N LEU A 74 3.23 0.51 -2.69
CA LEU A 74 2.02 0.98 -2.03
C LEU A 74 2.37 1.65 -0.69
N HIS A 75 2.28 2.98 -0.66
CA HIS A 75 2.56 3.78 0.53
C HIS A 75 1.26 4.08 1.30
N ILE A 76 1.25 3.79 2.59
CA ILE A 76 0.10 3.96 3.50
C ILE A 76 0.26 5.17 4.42
N LEU A 77 1.50 5.60 4.66
CA LEU A 77 1.80 6.80 5.41
C LEU A 77 2.07 7.93 4.42
N ASP A 78 1.40 9.06 4.63
CA ASP A 78 1.75 10.29 3.93
C ASP A 78 3.24 10.55 4.16
N LYS A 79 3.97 10.72 3.05
CA LYS A 79 5.27 11.40 3.12
C LYS A 79 4.92 12.82 3.50
N GLU A 80 4.92 13.16 4.79
CA GLU A 80 4.96 14.55 5.21
C GLU A 80 6.13 15.21 4.47
N THR A 81 5.78 15.99 3.44
CA THR A 81 6.56 17.02 2.77
C THR A 81 8.08 16.79 2.71
N LYS A 82 8.57 16.18 1.63
CA LYS A 82 9.86 16.63 1.06
C LYS A 82 9.65 17.98 0.35
N ALA A 83 9.32 19.01 1.12
CA ALA A 83 9.21 20.39 0.65
C ALA A 83 10.19 21.30 1.39
N TYR A 84 11.36 20.82 1.81
CA TYR A 84 12.47 21.68 2.26
C TYR A 84 13.81 21.04 1.91
N HIS A 85 14.30 21.34 0.71
CA HIS A 85 15.71 21.65 0.41
C HIS A 85 15.84 21.95 -1.09
N ASP A 86 15.39 23.13 -1.51
CA ASP A 86 15.97 23.77 -2.69
C ASP A 86 16.75 25.01 -2.20
N PRO A 87 18.10 24.95 -2.12
CA PRO A 87 18.91 26.07 -1.66
C PRO A 87 19.06 27.21 -2.69
N LYS A 88 18.34 27.19 -3.83
CA LYS A 88 18.56 28.16 -4.93
C LYS A 88 17.62 29.36 -4.99
N ARG A 89 16.93 29.74 -3.90
CA ARG A 89 16.06 30.94 -3.86
C ARG A 89 16.55 32.09 -2.98
N TYR A 90 17.85 32.27 -2.88
CA TYR A 90 18.43 33.56 -2.48
C TYR A 90 19.37 34.01 -3.59
N HIS A 91 18.84 34.73 -4.58
CA HIS A 91 19.54 35.73 -5.39
C HIS A 91 18.50 36.33 -6.34
N SER A 92 17.87 37.41 -5.90
CA SER A 92 17.32 38.50 -6.71
C SER A 92 17.14 39.68 -5.78
#